data_AF-A0AAV0UIZ4-F1
#
_entry.id   AF-A0AAV0UIZ4-F1
#
_cell.length_a   1.000
_cell.length_b   1.000
_cell.length_c   1.000
_cell.angle_alpha   90.00
_cell.angle_beta   90.00
_cell.angle_gamma   90.00
#
_symmetry.space_group_name_H-M   'P 1'
#
loop_
_entity.id
_entity.type
_entity.pdbx_description
1 polymer ?
#
loop_
_entity_poly.entity_id
_entity_poly.type
_entity_poly.pdbx_seq_one_letter_code
_entity_poly.pdbx_strand_id
1 'polypeptide(L)'
;MRSAVLIIALLDMNALTTDAFHRSHDFDLIKGAGLYEQCKWQINSVLCDKGLFCQTKTRDSGRCMKINPGLHDHCGGPTATGTWTRPCNATNLKCMPTRNGTKTCQPKRSRWNPERIIRYFIREENAEEVSPQN
;
A
#
# COMPACT_ATOMS: atom_id res chain seq x y z
N MET A 1 -29.23 65.24 -36.75
CA MET A 1 -27.94 64.96 -36.10
C MET A 1 -28.22 64.33 -34.73
N ARG A 2 -27.79 63.07 -34.57
CA ARG A 2 -27.34 62.36 -33.35
C ARG A 2 -28.26 62.31 -32.10
N SER A 3 -28.93 61.16 -31.99
CA SER A 3 -29.03 60.22 -30.87
C SER A 3 -28.79 60.68 -29.42
N ALA A 4 -29.68 60.26 -28.51
CA ALA A 4 -29.32 59.34 -27.42
C ALA A 4 -30.58 58.79 -26.74
N VAL A 5 -30.81 57.48 -26.87
CA VAL A 5 -31.75 56.70 -26.06
C VAL A 5 -30.99 56.25 -24.80
N LEU A 6 -31.47 56.62 -23.61
CA LEU A 6 -30.90 56.18 -22.33
C LEU A 6 -31.70 54.99 -21.81
N ILE A 7 -31.11 53.79 -21.92
CA ILE A 7 -31.55 52.58 -21.25
C ILE A 7 -30.92 52.58 -19.86
N ILE A 8 -31.71 52.76 -18.81
CA ILE A 8 -31.24 52.57 -17.43
C ILE A 8 -31.59 51.14 -17.04
N ALA A 9 -30.56 50.30 -17.00
CA ALA A 9 -30.65 48.92 -16.55
C ALA A 9 -30.86 48.87 -15.02
N LEU A 10 -31.85 48.10 -14.60
CA LEU A 10 -32.08 47.70 -13.21
C LEU A 10 -30.92 46.79 -12.77
N LEU A 11 -30.22 47.16 -11.70
CA LEU A 11 -29.28 46.29 -11.01
C LEU A 11 -29.90 45.90 -9.66
N ASP A 12 -30.67 44.82 -9.67
CA ASP A 12 -30.91 44.01 -8.48
C ASP A 12 -29.65 43.18 -8.23
N MET A 13 -28.81 43.61 -7.28
CA MET A 13 -27.69 42.81 -6.80
C MET A 13 -27.84 42.58 -5.30
N ASN A 14 -28.52 41.47 -5.04
CA ASN A 14 -28.57 40.62 -3.87
C ASN A 14 -27.60 40.94 -2.73
N ALA A 15 -28.21 41.02 -1.53
CA ALA A 15 -27.55 41.04 -0.24
C ALA A 15 -26.44 39.99 -0.15
N LEU A 16 -25.24 40.43 0.22
CA LEU A 16 -24.20 39.54 0.74
C LEU A 16 -24.69 38.98 2.08
N THR A 17 -25.31 37.81 2.06
CA THR A 17 -25.25 36.92 3.21
C THR A 17 -23.84 36.36 3.23
N THR A 18 -23.01 36.86 4.13
CA THR A 18 -21.79 36.16 4.53
C THR A 18 -22.23 34.89 5.24
N ASP A 19 -22.50 33.84 4.46
CA ASP A 19 -22.71 32.52 4.99
C ASP A 19 -21.46 32.14 5.76
N ALA A 20 -21.64 32.07 7.08
CA ALA A 20 -20.69 31.49 7.99
C ALA A 20 -20.24 30.17 7.37
N PHE A 21 -18.94 30.07 7.08
CA PHE A 21 -18.30 28.85 6.64
C PHE A 21 -18.41 27.86 7.81
N HIS A 22 -19.57 27.23 7.96
CA HIS A 22 -19.77 26.03 8.73
C HIS A 22 -18.94 24.98 8.00
N ARG A 23 -17.65 24.91 8.37
CA ARG A 23 -16.78 23.80 8.06
C ARG A 23 -17.35 22.63 8.87
N SER A 24 -18.40 22.03 8.35
CA SER A 24 -18.93 20.78 8.83
C SER A 24 -17.74 19.83 8.95
N HIS A 25 -17.43 19.45 10.19
CA HIS A 25 -16.63 18.28 10.48
C HIS A 25 -17.45 17.06 10.07
N ASP A 26 -17.69 16.93 8.77
CA ASP A 26 -18.09 15.68 8.20
C ASP A 26 -16.84 14.82 8.31
N PHE A 27 -16.82 13.94 9.30
CA PHE A 27 -16.04 12.71 9.23
C PHE A 27 -16.64 11.87 8.11
N ASP A 28 -16.59 12.39 6.89
CA ASP A 28 -16.59 11.59 5.70
C ASP A 28 -15.51 10.56 5.96
N LEU A 29 -15.90 9.30 6.06
CA LEU A 29 -14.95 8.21 6.09
C LEU A 29 -14.04 8.42 4.88
N ILE A 30 -12.85 8.97 5.12
CA ILE A 30 -11.78 8.95 4.12
C ILE A 30 -11.58 7.46 3.91
N LYS A 31 -12.20 6.93 2.86
CA LYS A 31 -12.07 5.52 2.50
C LYS A 31 -10.59 5.29 2.32
N GLY A 32 -10.04 4.42 3.15
CA GLY A 32 -8.64 4.08 3.06
C GLY A 32 -8.41 3.30 1.77
N ALA A 33 -7.15 3.23 1.36
CA ALA A 33 -6.75 2.29 0.33
C ALA A 33 -6.97 0.85 0.83
N GLY A 34 -7.64 0.06 0.00
CA GLY A 34 -7.98 -1.33 0.26
C GLY A 34 -6.78 -2.27 0.17
N LEU A 35 -7.02 -3.57 0.38
CA LEU A 35 -5.95 -4.57 0.35
C LEU A 35 -5.27 -4.62 -1.03
N TYR A 36 -3.93 -4.58 -1.02
CA TYR A 36 -3.05 -4.51 -2.19
C TYR A 36 -3.10 -3.22 -3.01
N GLU A 37 -3.97 -2.27 -2.64
CA GLU A 37 -4.00 -0.96 -3.27
C GLU A 37 -2.76 -0.13 -2.91
N GLN A 38 -2.45 0.85 -3.75
CA GLN A 38 -1.31 1.72 -3.56
C GLN A 38 -1.60 2.75 -2.47
N CYS A 39 -0.74 2.81 -1.47
CA CYS A 39 -0.84 3.76 -0.35
C CYS A 39 0.25 4.83 -0.36
N LYS A 40 1.26 4.68 -1.22
CA LYS A 40 2.36 5.64 -1.34
C LYS A 40 2.82 5.81 -2.78
N TRP A 41 3.06 7.07 -3.14
CA TRP A 41 3.72 7.56 -4.35
C TRP A 41 4.94 8.41 -3.95
N GLN A 42 5.65 8.96 -4.93
CA GLN A 42 6.87 9.75 -4.71
C GLN A 42 6.67 10.95 -3.80
N ILE A 43 5.51 11.62 -3.90
CA ILE A 43 5.22 12.85 -3.16
C ILE A 43 3.99 12.75 -2.25
N ASN A 44 3.15 11.73 -2.45
CA ASN A 44 1.85 11.61 -1.80
C ASN A 44 1.69 10.25 -1.10
N SER A 45 0.83 10.21 -0.08
CA SER A 45 0.42 8.97 0.58
C SER A 45 -1.00 9.07 1.09
N VAL A 46 -1.70 7.93 1.11
CA VAL A 46 -3.02 7.79 1.71
C VAL A 46 -3.00 6.75 2.81
N LEU A 47 -3.95 6.85 3.74
CA LEU A 47 -4.14 5.83 4.77
C LEU A 47 -4.71 4.55 4.15
N CYS A 48 -4.31 3.41 4.69
CA CYS A 48 -4.95 2.14 4.38
C CYS A 48 -6.21 1.96 5.24
N ASP A 49 -7.13 1.12 4.77
CA ASP A 49 -8.29 0.71 5.56
C ASP A 49 -7.90 0.05 6.90
N LYS A 50 -8.86 0.03 7.84
CA LYS A 50 -8.67 -0.59 9.16
C LYS A 50 -8.18 -2.04 9.02
N GLY A 51 -7.17 -2.40 9.82
CA GLY A 51 -6.56 -3.73 9.79
C GLY A 51 -5.47 -3.90 8.72
N LEU A 52 -5.22 -2.86 7.92
CA LEU A 52 -4.14 -2.80 6.93
C LEU A 52 -3.08 -1.78 7.34
N PHE A 53 -1.86 -1.94 6.83
CA PHE A 53 -0.79 -0.97 6.95
C PHE A 53 -0.13 -0.74 5.60
N CYS A 54 0.43 0.45 5.39
CA CYS A 54 1.18 0.76 4.18
C CYS A 54 2.56 0.11 4.24
N GLN A 55 2.76 -0.98 3.48
CA GLN A 55 4.07 -1.59 3.28
C GLN A 55 4.79 -0.83 2.18
N THR A 56 5.93 -0.21 2.49
CA THR A 56 6.75 0.47 1.48
C THR A 56 7.65 -0.54 0.79
N LYS A 57 7.54 -0.65 -0.53
CA LYS A 57 8.46 -1.45 -1.35
C LYS A 57 9.73 -0.66 -1.66
N THR A 58 9.57 0.63 -1.98
CA THR A 58 10.65 1.58 -2.22
C THR A 58 10.42 2.85 -1.40
N ARG A 59 11.34 3.82 -1.46
CA ARG A 59 11.14 5.15 -0.86
C ARG A 59 9.83 5.79 -1.33
N ASP A 60 9.47 5.55 -2.58
CA ASP A 60 8.43 6.27 -3.33
C ASP A 60 7.21 5.40 -3.68
N SER A 61 7.16 4.15 -3.21
CA SER A 61 6.04 3.26 -3.51
C SER A 61 5.70 2.36 -2.33
N GLY A 62 4.41 2.14 -2.13
CA GLY A 62 3.91 1.25 -1.09
C GLY A 62 2.52 0.72 -1.38
N ARG A 63 2.20 -0.44 -0.82
CA ARG A 63 0.88 -1.07 -0.93
C ARG A 63 0.32 -1.43 0.43
N CYS A 64 -1.01 -1.40 0.56
CA CYS A 64 -1.69 -1.80 1.77
C CYS A 64 -1.64 -3.31 1.95
N MET A 65 -1.12 -3.74 3.09
CA MET A 65 -0.94 -5.14 3.47
C MET A 65 -1.61 -5.41 4.82
N LYS A 66 -2.02 -6.66 5.08
CA LYS A 66 -2.65 -7.05 6.35
C LYS A 66 -1.68 -6.84 7.52
N ILE A 67 -2.15 -6.21 8.60
CA ILE A 67 -1.39 -6.10 9.86
C ILE A 67 -1.19 -7.49 10.47
N ASN A 68 -2.25 -8.30 10.47
CA ASN A 68 -2.28 -9.68 10.99
C ASN A 68 -2.63 -10.64 9.84
N PRO A 69 -1.64 -11.03 9.00
CA PRO A 69 -1.83 -11.99 7.92
C PRO A 69 -2.29 -13.36 8.43
N GLY A 70 -3.25 -13.97 7.73
CA GLY A 70 -3.73 -15.32 7.96
C GLY A 70 -2.94 -16.38 7.20
N LEU A 71 -3.43 -17.61 7.20
CA LEU A 71 -2.79 -18.72 6.49
C LEU A 71 -2.54 -18.35 5.02
N HIS A 72 -1.30 -18.59 4.56
CA HIS A 72 -0.77 -18.29 3.23
C HIS A 72 -0.67 -16.81 2.84
N ASP A 73 -1.15 -15.88 3.67
CA ASP A 73 -0.96 -14.46 3.43
C ASP A 73 0.52 -14.06 3.58
N HIS A 74 0.92 -13.02 2.83
CA HIS A 74 2.24 -12.41 2.96
C HIS A 74 2.43 -11.79 4.34
N CYS A 75 3.48 -12.24 5.02
CA CYS A 75 3.86 -11.78 6.35
C CYS A 75 5.25 -11.16 6.38
N GLY A 76 5.95 -11.10 5.25
CA GLY A 76 7.23 -10.44 5.17
C GLY A 76 7.87 -10.59 3.79
N GLY A 77 9.04 -9.98 3.64
CA GLY A 77 9.80 -10.05 2.40
C GLY A 77 10.82 -8.92 2.28
N PRO A 78 11.55 -8.87 1.16
CA PRO A 78 12.49 -7.80 0.88
C PRO A 78 11.79 -6.46 0.61
N THR A 79 12.52 -5.39 0.85
CA THR A 79 12.20 -3.99 0.54
C THR A 79 13.49 -3.30 0.07
N ALA A 80 13.39 -2.12 -0.54
CA ALA A 80 14.55 -1.35 -0.96
C ALA A 80 15.52 -1.00 0.20
N THR A 81 15.04 -0.94 1.44
CA THR A 81 15.83 -0.52 2.61
C THR A 81 16.06 -1.64 3.64
N GLY A 82 15.79 -2.90 3.29
CA GLY A 82 15.92 -4.04 4.21
C GLY A 82 14.80 -5.06 4.05
N THR A 83 14.36 -5.66 5.16
CA THR A 83 13.24 -6.62 5.13
C THR A 83 12.11 -6.15 6.04
N TRP A 84 10.87 -6.47 5.67
CA TRP A 84 9.71 -6.26 6.52
C TRP A 84 9.17 -7.60 7.01
N THR A 85 8.54 -7.61 8.19
CA THR A 85 7.86 -8.79 8.73
C THR A 85 6.72 -8.38 9.67
N ARG A 86 5.64 -9.17 9.69
CA ARG A 86 4.48 -9.04 10.59
C ARG A 86 4.14 -10.39 11.22
N PRO A 87 3.61 -10.40 12.45
CA PRO A 87 3.14 -11.63 13.09
C PRO A 87 1.90 -12.18 12.38
N CYS A 88 1.79 -13.50 12.28
CA CYS A 88 0.59 -14.15 11.76
C CYS A 88 -0.56 -14.05 12.77
N ASN A 89 -1.81 -14.03 12.28
CA ASN A 89 -3.00 -13.81 13.11
C ASN A 89 -3.36 -14.97 14.05
N ALA A 90 -2.68 -16.11 13.95
CA ALA A 90 -2.97 -17.30 14.73
C ALA A 90 -1.70 -17.94 15.30
N THR A 91 -1.81 -18.47 16.52
CA THR A 91 -0.68 -19.04 17.29
C THR A 91 -0.13 -20.32 16.70
N ASN A 92 -0.89 -21.02 15.85
CA ASN A 92 -0.46 -22.21 15.11
C ASN A 92 0.24 -21.87 13.78
N LEU A 93 0.31 -20.58 13.41
CA LEU A 93 1.00 -20.10 12.21
C LEU A 93 2.37 -19.51 12.55
N LYS A 94 3.29 -19.56 11.58
CA LYS A 94 4.60 -18.91 11.63
C LYS A 94 4.87 -18.23 10.29
N CYS A 95 5.49 -17.06 10.33
CA CYS A 95 5.95 -16.39 9.12
C CYS A 95 7.19 -17.10 8.58
N MET A 96 7.06 -17.78 7.44
CA MET A 96 8.11 -18.63 6.86
C MET A 96 8.51 -18.12 5.47
N PRO A 97 9.81 -18.19 5.10
CA PRO A 97 10.24 -17.85 3.75
C PRO A 97 9.51 -18.68 2.67
N THR A 98 9.49 -18.19 1.44
CA THR A 98 9.02 -18.90 0.25
C THR A 98 10.15 -18.96 -0.77
N ARG A 99 9.96 -19.73 -1.85
CA ARG A 99 10.94 -19.85 -2.95
C ARG A 99 11.36 -18.48 -3.52
N ASN A 100 10.45 -17.52 -3.53
CA ASN A 100 10.64 -16.23 -4.20
C ASN A 100 11.16 -15.14 -3.24
N GLY A 101 11.77 -15.50 -2.11
CA GLY A 101 12.29 -14.56 -1.12
C GLY A 101 11.22 -13.81 -0.28
N THR A 102 9.95 -13.88 -0.67
CA THR A 102 8.84 -13.40 0.17
C THR A 102 8.61 -14.35 1.36
N LYS A 103 7.91 -13.89 2.40
CA LYS A 103 7.52 -14.73 3.53
C LYS A 103 6.00 -14.81 3.61
N THR A 104 5.48 -16.00 3.88
CA THR A 104 4.04 -16.25 4.05
C THR A 104 3.76 -16.96 5.37
N CYS A 105 2.58 -16.77 5.91
CA CYS A 105 2.15 -17.46 7.11
C CYS A 105 1.85 -18.93 6.79
N GLN A 106 2.56 -19.83 7.46
CA GLN A 106 2.47 -21.28 7.26
C GLN A 106 2.21 -21.99 8.58
N PRO A 107 1.61 -23.19 8.57
CA PRO A 107 1.43 -23.97 9.79
C PRO A 107 2.77 -24.30 10.44
N LYS A 108 2.88 -24.12 11.77
CA LYS A 108 4.10 -24.46 12.53
C LYS A 108 4.52 -25.93 12.39
N ARG A 109 3.55 -26.82 12.15
CA ARG A 109 3.75 -28.27 11.97
C ARG A 109 3.85 -28.71 10.52
N SER A 110 3.84 -27.77 9.57
CA SER A 110 4.11 -28.15 8.18
C SER A 110 5.50 -28.76 8.10
N ARG A 111 5.67 -29.86 7.34
CA ARG A 111 6.95 -30.54 7.05
C ARG A 111 7.90 -29.66 6.20
N TRP A 112 7.73 -28.34 6.30
CA TRP A 112 8.44 -27.33 5.56
C TRP A 112 9.82 -27.14 6.20
N ASN A 113 10.87 -27.62 5.52
CA ASN A 113 12.25 -27.45 5.94
C ASN A 113 12.88 -26.26 5.17
N PRO A 114 13.00 -25.06 5.78
CA PRO A 114 13.58 -23.89 5.13
C PRO A 114 15.00 -24.16 4.61
N GLU A 115 15.80 -24.91 5.37
CA GLU A 115 17.22 -25.11 5.05
C GLU A 115 17.42 -25.96 3.80
N ARG A 116 16.56 -26.95 3.55
CA ARG A 116 16.67 -27.80 2.36
C ARG A 116 16.36 -27.02 1.08
N ILE A 117 15.47 -26.04 1.16
CA ILE A 117 15.11 -25.15 0.04
C ILE A 117 16.21 -24.11 -0.16
N ILE A 118 16.64 -23.41 0.89
CA ILE A 118 17.70 -22.39 0.80
C ILE A 118 19.02 -22.99 0.27
N ARG A 119 19.44 -24.18 0.73
CA ARG A 119 20.64 -24.86 0.22
C ARG A 119 20.53 -25.28 -1.25
N TYR A 120 19.33 -25.59 -1.74
CA TYR A 120 19.11 -25.87 -3.17
C TYR A 120 19.35 -24.59 -4.00
N PHE A 121 18.87 -23.43 -3.56
CA PHE A 121 19.05 -22.17 -4.30
C PHE A 121 20.46 -21.60 -4.26
N ILE A 122 21.15 -21.65 -3.11
CA ILE A 122 22.57 -21.28 -3.06
C ILE A 122 23.38 -22.14 -4.03
N ARG A 123 23.00 -23.42 -4.23
CA ARG A 123 23.65 -24.29 -5.21
C ARG A 123 23.35 -23.89 -6.67
N GLU A 124 22.13 -23.49 -6.99
CA GLU A 124 21.75 -23.10 -8.36
C GLU A 124 22.34 -21.75 -8.77
N GLU A 125 22.37 -20.74 -7.90
CA GLU A 125 23.06 -19.46 -8.19
C GLU A 125 24.56 -19.63 -8.46
N ASN A 126 25.21 -20.60 -7.82
CA ASN A 126 26.62 -20.94 -8.08
C ASN A 126 26.82 -21.86 -9.29
N ALA A 127 25.76 -22.48 -9.82
CA ALA A 127 25.84 -23.37 -10.99
C ALA A 127 25.70 -22.59 -12.32
N GLU A 128 25.04 -21.43 -12.30
CA GLU A 128 24.81 -20.61 -13.49
C GLU A 128 26.03 -19.74 -13.88
N GLU A 129 27.05 -19.62 -13.01
CA GLU A 129 28.31 -18.92 -13.32
C GLU A 129 29.33 -19.77 -14.12
N VAL A 130 29.05 -21.05 -14.40
CA VAL A 130 29.95 -21.90 -15.21
C VAL A 130 29.29 -22.23 -16.55
N SER A 131 29.15 -21.22 -17.40
CA SER A 131 28.92 -21.45 -18.84
C SER A 131 30.29 -21.69 -19.51
N PRO A 132 30.53 -22.84 -20.17
CA PRO A 132 31.70 -23.00 -21.02
C PRO A 132 31.52 -22.09 -22.24
N GLN A 133 32.42 -21.11 -22.40
CA GLN A 133 32.63 -20.47 -23.69
C GLN A 133 33.15 -21.53 -24.65
N ASN A 134 32.35 -21.86 -25.67
CA ASN A 134 32.80 -22.58 -26.85
C ASN A 134 32.58 -21.66 -28.05
#